data_AF-A0A522EK98-F1
#
_entry.id   AF-A0A522EK98-F1
#
_cell.length_a   1.000
_cell.length_b   1.000
_cell.length_c   1.000
_cell.angle_alpha   90.00
_cell.angle_beta   90.00
_cell.angle_gamma   90.00
#
_symmetry.space_group_name_H-M   'P 1'
#
loop_
_entity.id
_entity.type
_entity.pdbx_description
1 polymer ?
#
loop_
_entity_poly.entity_id
_entity_poly.type
_entity_poly.pdbx_seq_one_letter_code
_entity_poly.pdbx_strand_id
1 'polypeptide(L)'
;MKIGELAKLSGLAASRIRFYEAQGLLPPAQRQSNGYREYDPQTLTRLEIINCAQGAGFSLEEIRAVLPPDLEAWPHAALLETIQRKIDEIELLERRLAQSKRHLRTLIDDITHKTEGEDCKVATRRVLDKLRQGATASAAAKPRTRAAGKRA
;
A
#
# COMPACT_ATOMS: atom_id res chain seq x y z
N MET A 1 26.30 -6.73 15.11
CA MET A 1 25.43 -5.70 15.72
C MET A 1 24.26 -6.33 16.48
N LYS A 2 23.91 -5.86 17.69
CA LYS A 2 22.74 -6.39 18.44
C LYS A 2 21.43 -5.75 17.96
N ILE A 3 20.29 -6.42 18.21
CA ILE A 3 18.97 -5.90 17.79
C ILE A 3 18.64 -4.51 18.33
N GLY A 4 19.07 -4.19 19.57
CA GLY A 4 18.81 -2.89 20.17
C GLY A 4 19.59 -1.76 19.51
N GLU A 5 20.79 -2.05 19.02
CA GLU A 5 21.61 -1.11 18.26
C GLU A 5 21.05 -0.95 16.83
N LEU A 6 20.67 -2.06 16.19
CA LEU A 6 20.03 -2.05 14.88
C LEU A 6 18.71 -1.26 14.90
N ALA A 7 17.91 -1.40 15.97
CA ALA A 7 16.69 -0.64 16.17
C ALA A 7 16.96 0.88 16.28
N LYS A 8 18.01 1.27 17.00
CA LYS A 8 18.39 2.69 17.12
C LYS A 8 18.86 3.26 15.79
N LEU A 9 19.71 2.53 15.05
CA LEU A 9 20.25 2.99 13.78
C LEU A 9 19.19 3.03 12.67
N SER A 10 18.35 2.01 12.56
CA SER A 10 17.29 1.95 11.54
C SER A 10 16.07 2.82 11.88
N GLY A 11 15.95 3.30 13.11
CA GLY A 11 14.75 3.98 13.60
C GLY A 11 13.52 3.07 13.73
N LEU A 12 13.69 1.75 13.56
CA LEU A 12 12.59 0.78 13.64
C LEU A 12 12.54 0.12 15.02
N ALA A 13 11.33 -0.16 15.50
CA ALA A 13 11.16 -0.96 16.70
C ALA A 13 11.76 -2.36 16.52
N ALA A 14 12.40 -2.90 17.57
CA ALA A 14 12.96 -4.25 17.55
C ALA A 14 11.93 -5.33 17.22
N SER A 15 10.65 -5.13 17.56
CA SER A 15 9.54 -6.02 17.17
C SER A 15 9.33 -6.03 15.66
N ARG A 16 9.46 -4.88 14.99
CA ARG A 16 9.32 -4.75 13.54
C ARG A 16 10.48 -5.41 12.79
N ILE A 17 11.70 -5.29 13.31
CA ILE A 17 12.87 -6.00 12.78
C ILE A 17 12.66 -7.52 12.85
N ARG A 18 12.21 -8.04 14.00
CA ARG A 18 11.87 -9.48 14.14
C ARG A 18 10.75 -9.90 13.21
N PHE A 19 9.77 -9.04 13.00
CA PHE A 19 8.69 -9.30 12.06
C PHE A 19 9.23 -9.42 10.62
N TYR A 20 10.12 -8.54 10.18
CA TYR A 20 10.74 -8.66 8.85
C TYR A 20 11.61 -9.92 8.72
N GLU A 21 12.36 -10.28 9.76
CA GLU A 21 13.09 -11.55 9.83
C GLU A 21 12.13 -12.74 9.66
N ALA A 22 11.01 -12.76 10.39
CA ALA A 22 10.00 -13.82 10.29
C ALA A 22 9.28 -13.86 8.92
N GLN A 23 9.16 -12.71 8.26
CA GLN A 23 8.58 -12.60 6.91
C GLN A 23 9.60 -12.94 5.79
N GLY A 24 10.80 -13.38 6.14
CA GLY A 24 11.87 -13.75 5.19
C GLY A 24 12.45 -12.56 4.43
N LEU A 25 12.25 -11.34 4.93
CA LEU A 25 12.76 -10.12 4.31
C LEU A 25 14.19 -9.80 4.71
N LEU A 26 14.67 -10.39 5.80
CA LEU A 26 16.05 -10.25 6.27
C LEU A 26 16.73 -11.63 6.25
N PRO A 27 18.04 -11.68 5.98
CA PRO A 27 18.79 -12.91 6.18
C PRO A 27 18.70 -13.35 7.66
N PRO A 28 18.73 -14.67 7.94
CA PRO A 28 18.66 -15.17 9.30
C PRO A 28 19.85 -14.63 10.11
N ALA A 29 19.57 -14.04 11.27
CA ALA A 29 20.61 -13.52 12.14
C ALA A 29 21.50 -14.66 12.64
N GLN A 30 22.82 -14.42 12.68
CA GLN A 30 23.75 -15.38 13.27
C GLN A 30 23.47 -15.47 14.77
N ARG A 31 23.38 -16.69 15.30
CA ARG A 31 23.27 -16.90 16.74
C ARG A 31 24.67 -17.04 17.32
N GLN A 32 24.98 -16.16 18.26
CA GLN A 32 26.19 -16.29 19.06
C GLN A 32 26.08 -17.47 20.03
N SER A 33 27.22 -17.95 20.54
CA SER A 33 27.32 -19.04 21.52
C SER A 33 26.53 -18.80 22.82
N ASN A 34 26.26 -17.53 23.14
CA ASN A 34 25.46 -17.08 24.27
C ASN A 34 23.94 -17.00 23.96
N GLY A 35 23.49 -17.43 22.77
CA GLY A 35 22.10 -17.44 22.33
C GLY A 35 21.57 -16.10 21.79
N TYR A 36 22.36 -15.04 21.81
CA TYR A 36 21.95 -13.74 21.27
C TYR A 36 22.03 -13.71 19.73
N ARG A 37 21.16 -12.90 19.11
CA ARG A 37 21.19 -12.62 17.67
C ARG A 37 22.19 -11.52 17.35
N GLU A 38 22.97 -11.77 16.32
CA GLU A 38 23.88 -10.82 15.71
C GLU A 38 23.47 -10.54 14.26
N TYR A 39 23.35 -9.25 13.95
CA TYR A 39 23.02 -8.74 12.63
C TYR A 39 24.25 -8.11 11.98
N ASP A 40 24.38 -8.35 10.69
CA ASP A 40 25.41 -7.77 9.83
C ASP A 40 25.09 -6.30 9.50
N PRO A 41 26.08 -5.41 9.30
CA PRO A 41 25.85 -4.04 8.85
C PRO A 41 24.98 -3.91 7.59
N GLN A 42 25.06 -4.85 6.62
CA GLN A 42 24.19 -4.86 5.44
C GLN A 42 22.70 -4.99 5.80
N THR A 43 22.38 -5.54 6.97
CA THR A 43 21.01 -5.60 7.48
C THR A 43 20.43 -4.20 7.66
N LEU A 44 21.25 -3.21 8.07
CA LEU A 44 20.79 -1.83 8.24
C LEU A 44 20.37 -1.24 6.89
N THR A 45 21.23 -1.33 5.87
CA THR A 45 20.92 -0.87 4.51
C THR A 45 19.66 -1.55 3.96
N ARG A 46 19.53 -2.86 4.20
CA ARG A 46 18.33 -3.61 3.81
C ARG A 46 17.06 -3.09 4.49
N LEU A 47 17.13 -2.77 5.78
CA LEU A 47 16.01 -2.19 6.52
C LEU A 47 15.61 -0.81 6.00
N GLU A 48 16.59 0.03 5.66
CA GLU A 48 16.35 1.36 5.07
C GLU A 48 15.64 1.25 3.72
N ILE A 49 16.08 0.32 2.86
CA ILE A 49 15.42 0.04 1.57
C ILE A 49 13.98 -0.41 1.78
N ILE A 50 13.74 -1.37 2.68
CA ILE A 50 12.39 -1.86 3.00
C ILE A 50 11.51 -0.69 3.49
N ASN A 51 12.03 0.17 4.36
CA ASN A 51 11.29 1.30 4.90
C ASN A 51 10.95 2.34 3.81
N CYS A 52 11.90 2.65 2.93
CA CYS A 52 11.68 3.55 1.80
C CYS A 52 10.62 2.99 0.84
N ALA A 53 10.71 1.72 0.48
CA ALA A 53 9.74 1.06 -0.39
C ALA A 53 8.33 1.04 0.22
N GLN A 54 8.20 0.75 1.52
CA GLN A 54 6.91 0.85 2.19
C GLN A 54 6.35 2.28 2.19
N GLY A 55 7.21 3.29 2.37
CA GLY A 55 6.83 4.70 2.26
C GLY A 55 6.32 5.08 0.88
N ALA A 56 6.85 4.44 -0.17
CA ALA A 56 6.37 4.56 -1.55
C ALA A 56 5.12 3.72 -1.87
N GLY A 57 4.57 3.00 -0.88
CA GLY A 57 3.34 2.24 -1.01
C GLY A 57 3.51 0.78 -1.42
N PHE A 58 4.75 0.27 -1.50
CA PHE A 58 4.99 -1.15 -1.78
C PHE A 58 4.57 -2.04 -0.60
N SER A 59 3.91 -3.16 -0.93
CA SER A 59 3.62 -4.21 0.04
C SER A 59 4.89 -5.02 0.36
N LEU A 60 4.88 -5.71 1.51
CA LEU A 60 6.00 -6.58 1.88
C LEU A 60 6.20 -7.74 0.91
N GLU A 61 5.14 -8.19 0.26
CA GLU A 61 5.21 -9.25 -0.76
C GLU A 61 5.89 -8.75 -2.04
N GLU A 62 5.53 -7.54 -2.50
CA GLU A 62 6.18 -6.89 -3.64
C GLU A 62 7.67 -6.66 -3.37
N ILE A 63 8.02 -6.14 -2.18
CA ILE A 63 9.41 -5.91 -1.77
C ILE A 63 10.17 -7.25 -1.77
N ARG A 64 9.59 -8.31 -1.21
CA ARG A 64 10.22 -9.64 -1.18
C ARG A 64 10.52 -10.18 -2.58
N ALA A 65 9.65 -9.91 -3.55
CA ALA A 65 9.81 -10.42 -4.91
C ALA A 65 11.00 -9.80 -5.66
N VAL A 66 11.36 -8.55 -5.34
CA VAL A 66 12.42 -7.81 -6.03
C VAL A 66 13.70 -7.63 -5.23
N LEU A 67 13.64 -7.75 -3.89
CA LEU A 67 14.77 -7.54 -3.01
C LEU A 67 15.69 -8.78 -3.02
N PRO A 68 16.86 -8.72 -3.68
CA PRO A 68 17.75 -9.87 -3.77
C PRO A 68 18.31 -10.23 -2.38
N PRO A 69 18.77 -11.48 -2.15
CA PRO A 69 19.49 -11.84 -0.93
C PRO A 69 20.77 -11.02 -0.75
N ASP A 70 21.51 -10.84 -1.85
CA ASP A 70 22.69 -9.98 -1.95
C ASP A 70 22.31 -8.64 -2.59
N LEU A 71 22.56 -7.53 -1.88
CA LEU A 71 22.22 -6.18 -2.33
C LEU A 71 23.07 -5.70 -3.52
N GLU A 72 24.07 -6.47 -3.96
CA GLU A 72 24.82 -6.19 -5.19
C GLU A 72 24.18 -6.82 -6.43
N ALA A 73 23.30 -7.82 -6.25
CA ALA A 73 22.74 -8.64 -7.32
C ALA A 73 21.29 -8.28 -7.67
N TRP A 74 21.02 -7.01 -7.97
CA TRP A 74 19.66 -6.56 -8.27
C TRP A 74 19.12 -7.10 -9.61
N PRO A 75 17.92 -7.70 -9.64
CA PRO A 75 17.29 -8.11 -10.88
C PRO A 75 16.70 -6.89 -11.60
N HIS A 76 17.53 -6.19 -12.39
CA HIS A 76 17.21 -4.89 -12.97
C HIS A 76 15.86 -4.85 -13.72
N ALA A 77 15.59 -5.85 -14.56
CA ALA A 77 14.34 -5.95 -15.31
C ALA A 77 13.11 -6.13 -14.39
N ALA A 78 13.20 -7.03 -13.41
CA ALA A 78 12.09 -7.28 -12.48
C ALA A 78 11.83 -6.09 -11.55
N LEU A 79 12.89 -5.39 -11.14
CA LEU A 79 12.77 -4.17 -10.35
C LEU A 79 12.06 -3.06 -11.14
N LEU A 80 12.47 -2.83 -12.38
CA LEU A 80 11.85 -1.82 -13.25
C LEU A 80 10.38 -2.13 -13.53
N GLU A 81 10.06 -3.39 -13.83
CA GLU A 81 8.66 -3.83 -14.01
C GLU A 81 7.81 -3.60 -12.76
N THR A 82 8.36 -3.91 -11.58
CA THR A 82 7.66 -3.74 -10.31
C THR A 82 7.41 -2.27 -9.98
N ILE A 83 8.39 -1.40 -10.24
CA ILE A 83 8.24 0.05 -10.07
C ILE A 83 7.19 0.60 -11.06
N GLN A 84 7.25 0.21 -12.33
CA GLN A 84 6.28 0.66 -13.33
C GLN A 84 4.85 0.25 -12.96
N ARG A 85 4.66 -1.01 -12.56
CA ARG A 85 3.38 -1.49 -12.07
C ARG A 85 2.87 -0.67 -10.89
N LYS A 86 3.77 -0.24 -10.00
CA LYS A 86 3.38 0.58 -8.86
C LYS A 86 2.94 1.98 -9.26
N ILE A 87 3.60 2.57 -10.25
CA ILE A 87 3.18 3.85 -10.84
C ILE A 87 1.77 3.69 -11.43
N ASP A 88 1.53 2.65 -12.23
CA ASP A 88 0.22 2.40 -12.85
C ASP A 88 -0.90 2.22 -11.79
N GLU A 89 -0.61 1.52 -10.69
CA GLU A 89 -1.53 1.40 -9.54
C GLU A 89 -1.84 2.76 -8.90
N ILE A 90 -0.82 3.58 -8.68
CA ILE A 90 -0.97 4.93 -8.10
C ILE A 90 -1.80 5.81 -9.04
N GLU A 91 -1.52 5.81 -10.35
CA GLU A 91 -2.29 6.58 -11.32
C GLU A 91 -3.77 6.18 -11.34
N LEU A 92 -4.06 4.87 -11.22
CA LEU A 92 -5.44 4.40 -11.13
C LEU A 92 -6.13 4.92 -9.86
N LEU A 93 -5.42 4.91 -8.73
CA LEU A 93 -5.92 5.47 -7.47
C LEU A 93 -6.15 6.97 -7.57
N GLU A 94 -5.25 7.73 -8.19
CA GLU A 94 -5.40 9.16 -8.42
C GLU A 94 -6.65 9.47 -9.24
N ARG A 95 -6.87 8.74 -10.35
CA ARG A 95 -8.09 8.90 -11.17
C ARG A 95 -9.35 8.65 -10.36
N ARG A 96 -9.37 7.61 -9.53
CA ARG A 96 -10.49 7.28 -8.65
C ARG A 96 -10.73 8.35 -7.58
N LEU A 97 -9.67 8.83 -6.94
CA LEU A 97 -9.75 9.90 -5.94
C LEU A 97 -10.23 11.21 -6.58
N ALA A 98 -9.76 11.55 -7.78
CA ALA A 98 -10.21 12.70 -8.54
C ALA A 98 -11.70 12.60 -8.89
N GLN A 99 -12.19 11.43 -9.29
CA GLN A 99 -13.61 11.19 -9.53
C GLN A 99 -14.44 11.36 -8.26
N SER A 100 -14.01 10.74 -7.15
CA SER A 100 -14.69 10.86 -5.85
C SER A 100 -14.75 12.31 -5.39
N LYS A 101 -13.63 13.04 -5.48
CA LYS A 101 -13.55 14.47 -5.15
C LYS A 101 -14.49 15.32 -5.98
N ARG A 102 -14.60 15.07 -7.29
CA ARG A 102 -15.57 15.75 -8.17
C ARG A 102 -17.00 15.48 -7.73
N HIS A 103 -17.32 14.22 -7.43
CA HIS A 103 -18.65 13.85 -6.97
C HIS A 103 -19.02 14.56 -5.66
N LEU A 104 -18.13 14.56 -4.67
CA LEU A 104 -18.36 15.25 -3.40
C LEU A 104 -18.57 16.76 -3.59
N ARG A 105 -17.84 17.40 -4.53
CA ARG A 105 -18.05 18.82 -4.87
C ARG A 105 -19.42 19.07 -5.46
N THR A 106 -19.87 18.25 -6.40
CA THR A 106 -21.24 18.36 -6.97
C THR A 106 -22.32 18.24 -5.89
N LEU A 107 -22.13 17.36 -4.90
CA LEU A 107 -23.08 17.25 -3.78
C LEU A 107 -23.08 18.52 -2.91
N ILE A 108 -21.91 19.13 -2.68
CA ILE A 108 -21.82 20.41 -1.95
C ILE A 108 -22.58 21.50 -2.73
N ASP A 109 -22.38 21.59 -4.04
CA ASP A 109 -23.06 22.57 -4.88
C ASP A 109 -24.59 22.36 -4.85
N ASP A 110 -25.05 21.10 -4.98
CA ASP A 110 -26.47 20.72 -4.93
C ASP A 110 -27.14 21.06 -3.58
N ILE A 111 -26.41 20.99 -2.47
CA ILE A 111 -26.91 21.35 -1.13
C ILE A 111 -26.93 22.87 -0.96
N THR A 112 -25.89 23.56 -1.43
CA THR A 112 -25.70 25.00 -1.22
C THR A 112 -26.68 25.81 -2.05
N HIS A 113 -26.93 25.41 -3.30
CA HIS A 113 -27.86 26.08 -4.22
C HIS A 113 -29.30 25.60 -4.08
N LYS A 114 -29.77 25.41 -2.84
CA LYS A 114 -31.17 25.09 -2.54
C LYS A 114 -32.10 26.03 -3.32
N THR A 115 -33.06 25.49 -4.06
CA THR A 115 -34.05 26.33 -4.74
C THR A 115 -34.83 27.11 -3.70
N GLU A 116 -35.05 28.41 -3.93
CA GLU A 116 -35.80 29.27 -3.02
C GLU A 116 -37.15 28.61 -2.65
N GLY A 117 -37.34 28.34 -1.35
CA GLY A 117 -38.55 27.71 -0.81
C GLY A 117 -38.53 26.19 -0.64
N GLU A 118 -37.46 25.45 -1.01
CA GLU A 118 -37.38 24.01 -0.72
C GLU A 118 -37.19 23.75 0.79
N ASP A 119 -37.87 22.77 1.38
CA ASP A 119 -37.58 22.29 2.74
C ASP A 119 -36.19 21.60 2.75
N CYS A 120 -35.43 21.78 3.83
CA CYS A 120 -34.11 21.16 4.01
C CYS A 120 -34.19 19.63 3.83
N LYS A 121 -35.29 19.03 4.27
CA LYS A 121 -35.56 17.59 4.12
C LYS A 121 -35.67 17.15 2.66
N VAL A 122 -36.22 17.99 1.78
CA VAL A 122 -36.38 17.70 0.34
C VAL A 122 -35.04 17.80 -0.37
N ALA A 123 -34.27 18.84 -0.08
CA ALA A 123 -32.90 19.00 -0.59
C ALA A 123 -31.99 17.83 -0.17
N THR A 124 -32.03 17.42 1.11
CA THR A 124 -31.25 16.27 1.59
C THR A 124 -31.70 14.95 0.95
N ARG A 125 -33.01 14.71 0.80
CA ARG A 125 -33.53 13.48 0.16
C ARG A 125 -33.12 13.38 -1.31
N ARG A 126 -33.17 14.50 -2.07
CA ARG A 126 -32.69 14.58 -3.46
C ARG A 126 -31.21 14.22 -3.60
N VAL A 127 -30.38 14.73 -2.69
CA VAL A 127 -28.93 14.46 -2.65
C VAL A 127 -28.65 13.00 -2.30
N LEU A 128 -29.39 12.43 -1.33
CA LEU A 128 -29.27 11.02 -0.95
C LEU A 128 -29.69 10.07 -2.09
N ASP A 129 -30.71 10.40 -2.87
CA ASP A 129 -31.12 9.60 -4.03
C ASP A 129 -30.09 9.67 -5.17
N LYS A 130 -29.49 10.85 -5.42
CA LYS A 130 -28.36 11.00 -6.37
C LYS A 130 -27.14 10.19 -5.95
N LEU A 131 -26.79 10.18 -4.66
CA LEU A 131 -25.71 9.37 -4.09
C LEU A 131 -25.95 7.86 -4.30
N ARG A 132 -27.17 7.39 -4.06
CA ARG A 132 -27.53 5.97 -4.27
C ARG A 132 -27.43 5.59 -5.74
N GLN A 133 -27.87 6.45 -6.65
CA GLN A 133 -27.78 6.21 -8.10
C GLN A 133 -26.32 6.22 -8.60
N GLY A 134 -25.48 7.13 -8.11
CA GLY A 134 -24.04 7.18 -8.43
C GLY A 134 -23.25 5.95 -7.93
N ALA A 135 -23.62 5.40 -6.77
CA ALA A 135 -23.02 4.17 -6.23
C ALA A 135 -23.31 2.94 -7.11
N THR A 136 -24.51 2.86 -7.71
CA THR A 136 -24.87 1.75 -8.61
C THR A 136 -24.10 1.75 -9.93
N ALA A 137 -23.74 2.94 -10.45
CA ALA A 137 -22.91 3.07 -11.65
C ALA A 137 -21.44 2.70 -11.39
N SER A 138 -20.92 2.97 -10.19
CA SER A 138 -19.54 2.60 -9.79
C SER A 138 -19.37 1.09 -9.56
N ALA A 139 -20.40 0.41 -9.03
CA ALA A 139 -20.37 -1.03 -8.78
C ALA A 139 -20.39 -1.89 -10.05
N ALA A 140 -20.96 -1.40 -11.15
CA ALA A 140 -21.05 -2.11 -12.44
C ALA A 140 -19.70 -2.22 -13.18
N ALA A 141 -18.66 -1.49 -12.77
CA ALA A 141 -17.35 -1.44 -13.42
C ALA A 141 -16.31 -2.43 -12.86
N LYS A 142 -16.67 -3.30 -11.90
CA LYS A 142 -15.72 -4.27 -11.34
C LYS A 142 -15.48 -5.40 -12.35
N PRO A 143 -14.23 -5.66 -12.82
CA PRO A 143 -13.97 -6.77 -13.72
C PRO A 143 -14.23 -8.08 -12.99
N ARG A 144 -15.08 -8.95 -13.57
CA ARG A 144 -15.22 -10.34 -13.13
C ARG A 144 -13.91 -11.06 -13.48
N THR A 145 -12.97 -11.13 -12.53
CA THR A 145 -11.82 -12.02 -12.65
C THR A 145 -12.32 -13.46 -12.63
N ARG A 146 -12.22 -14.10 -13.79
CA ARG A 146 -12.62 -15.49 -14.03
C ARG A 146 -11.57 -16.38 -13.38
N ALA A 147 -11.87 -16.94 -12.21
CA ALA A 147 -11.05 -17.97 -11.58
C ALA A 147 -11.04 -19.21 -12.49
N ALA A 148 -9.93 -19.44 -13.19
CA ALA A 148 -9.67 -20.68 -13.90
C ALA A 148 -9.38 -21.77 -12.87
N GLY A 149 -10.33 -22.68 -12.68
CA GLY A 149 -10.18 -23.85 -11.85
C GLY A 149 -9.13 -24.80 -12.42
N LYS A 150 -8.16 -25.17 -11.57
CA LYS A 150 -7.23 -26.27 -11.82
C LYS A 150 -7.96 -27.56 -11.42
N ARG A 151 -8.32 -28.39 -12.40
CA ARG A 151 -8.76 -29.77 -12.16
C ARG A 151 -7.52 -30.65 -11.89
N ALA A 152 -7.79 -31.66 -11.08
CA ALA A 152 -6.91 -32.70 -10.56
C ALA A 152 -6.10 -33.44 -11.64
#